data_AF-D1JCX0-F1
#
_entry.id   AF-D1JCX0-F1
#
_cell.length_a   1.000
_cell.length_b   1.000
_cell.length_c   1.000
_cell.angle_alpha   90.00
_cell.angle_beta   90.00
_cell.angle_gamma   90.00
#
_symmetry.space_group_name_H-M   'P 1'
#
loop_
_entity.id
_entity.type
_entity.pdbx_description
1 polymer ?
#
loop_
_entity_poly.entity_id
_entity_poly.type
_entity_poly.pdbx_seq_one_letter_code
_entity_poly.pdbx_strand_id
1 'polypeptide(L)'
;MKMEEKGIGIGKSSARIAVLLALIAIVVAAFTVLPVLASAAQGVEVRVNAPEYAAGTFNATIDVGNVTSLNSGQFDLSFNSSVVNVTEVKAGEIDGVAVPIFMWHFFDADTVRVLISMPMDVGVNGSGSLAEIEFEVKGNSGEKSTLNISNEMLVDTKAKKIDAKWYDDEVTVL
;
A
#
# COMPACT_ATOMS: atom_id res chain seq x y z
N MET A 1 -37.38 -26.85 75.23
CA MET A 1 -37.83 -28.24 75.44
C MET A 1 -37.31 -29.09 74.31
N LYS A 2 -36.53 -30.14 74.63
CA LYS A 2 -36.06 -31.30 73.82
C LYS A 2 -35.50 -31.03 72.41
N MET A 3 -34.24 -31.32 72.13
CA MET A 3 -33.63 -32.66 71.89
C MET A 3 -34.24 -33.44 70.72
N GLU A 4 -33.32 -34.12 70.05
CA GLU A 4 -33.42 -35.21 69.06
C GLU A 4 -33.62 -34.79 67.60
N GLU A 5 -32.72 -35.10 66.66
CA GLU A 5 -31.97 -36.32 66.27
C GLU A 5 -32.59 -36.93 65.01
N LYS A 6 -31.69 -37.46 64.17
CA LYS A 6 -31.90 -38.48 63.14
C LYS A 6 -32.72 -38.05 61.91
N GLY A 7 -32.33 -38.42 60.70
CA GLY A 7 -31.34 -39.39 60.30
C GLY A 7 -31.69 -39.82 58.88
N ILE A 8 -30.67 -39.76 58.02
CA ILE A 8 -30.38 -40.57 56.83
C ILE A 8 -31.58 -41.28 56.15
N GLY A 9 -31.82 -40.91 54.90
CA GLY A 9 -32.54 -41.72 53.92
C GLY A 9 -31.83 -41.68 52.57
N ILE A 10 -30.76 -42.46 52.41
CA ILE A 10 -30.19 -42.76 51.08
C ILE A 10 -31.12 -43.78 50.42
N GLY A 11 -32.13 -43.28 49.71
CA GLY A 11 -32.94 -44.08 48.80
C GLY A 11 -32.29 -44.15 47.42
N LYS A 12 -31.50 -45.19 47.17
CA LYS A 12 -31.18 -45.62 45.80
C LYS A 12 -32.46 -46.19 45.19
N SER A 13 -33.04 -45.52 44.21
CA SER A 13 -33.96 -46.17 43.26
C SER A 13 -33.97 -45.39 41.96
N SER A 14 -33.37 -45.99 40.94
CA SER A 14 -34.07 -46.44 39.73
C SER A 14 -34.14 -45.38 38.64
N ALA A 15 -33.14 -45.48 37.77
CA ALA A 15 -33.25 -45.39 36.32
C ALA A 15 -34.62 -44.92 35.75
N ARG A 16 -34.51 -43.81 35.02
CA ARG A 16 -35.27 -43.48 33.80
C ARG A 16 -36.75 -43.13 34.00
N ILE A 17 -37.04 -41.82 33.91
CA ILE A 17 -37.98 -41.18 32.97
C ILE A 17 -38.38 -39.83 33.56
N ALA A 18 -37.78 -38.76 33.05
CA ALA A 18 -38.39 -37.45 32.94
C ALA A 18 -37.59 -36.70 31.86
N VAL A 19 -37.89 -37.06 30.61
CA VAL A 19 -37.61 -36.19 29.48
C VAL A 19 -38.51 -34.97 29.62
N LEU A 20 -37.97 -33.81 29.25
CA LEU A 20 -38.63 -32.54 28.90
C LEU A 20 -38.66 -31.42 29.97
N LEU A 21 -37.96 -30.33 29.62
CA LEU A 21 -38.17 -28.91 29.99
C LEU A 21 -37.47 -28.35 31.25
N ALA A 22 -36.17 -28.09 31.10
CA ALA A 22 -35.60 -26.80 31.49
C ALA A 22 -34.45 -26.45 30.54
N LEU A 23 -34.79 -26.25 29.27
CA LEU A 23 -33.95 -25.49 28.35
C LEU A 23 -33.92 -24.03 28.83
N ILE A 24 -32.76 -23.40 28.71
CA ILE A 24 -32.47 -21.97 28.94
C ILE A 24 -32.02 -21.63 30.38
N ALA A 25 -30.76 -21.97 30.66
CA ALA A 25 -29.86 -21.05 31.36
C ALA A 25 -28.57 -20.93 30.53
N ILE A 26 -28.75 -20.55 29.25
CA ILE A 26 -27.70 -19.97 28.42
C ILE A 26 -27.48 -18.57 28.99
N VAL A 27 -26.32 -18.29 29.58
CA VAL A 27 -25.41 -17.23 29.13
C VAL A 27 -24.03 -17.60 29.71
N VAL A 28 -23.26 -18.30 28.90
CA VAL A 28 -21.81 -18.39 29.08
C VAL A 28 -21.27 -16.98 28.87
N ALA A 29 -21.08 -16.24 29.96
CA ALA A 29 -20.41 -14.94 29.93
C ALA A 29 -18.89 -15.16 29.81
N ALA A 30 -18.45 -15.76 28.71
CA ALA A 30 -17.09 -15.66 28.25
C ALA A 30 -17.09 -14.56 27.19
N PHE A 31 -17.05 -13.30 27.65
CA PHE A 31 -16.73 -12.17 26.79
C PHE A 31 -15.25 -12.32 26.42
N THR A 32 -14.96 -13.14 25.41
CA THR A 32 -13.63 -13.19 24.81
C THR A 32 -13.43 -11.87 24.10
N VAL A 33 -12.72 -10.95 24.74
CA VAL A 33 -12.16 -9.79 24.06
C VAL A 33 -11.27 -10.34 22.95
N LEU A 34 -11.78 -10.32 21.72
CA LEU A 34 -10.93 -10.56 20.57
C LEU A 34 -9.92 -9.41 20.56
N PRO A 35 -8.61 -9.68 20.59
CA PRO A 35 -7.66 -8.63 20.27
C PRO A 35 -7.97 -8.21 18.83
N VAL A 36 -8.48 -6.99 18.67
CA VAL A 36 -8.47 -6.33 17.37
C VAL A 36 -6.99 -6.24 17.01
N LEU A 37 -6.55 -7.10 16.10
CA LEU A 37 -5.29 -6.89 15.42
C LEU A 37 -5.46 -5.56 14.69
N ALA A 38 -4.92 -4.50 15.26
CA ALA A 38 -4.72 -3.27 14.54
C ALA A 38 -3.77 -3.63 13.39
N SER A 39 -4.34 -3.92 12.21
CA SER A 39 -3.57 -3.80 10.98
C SER A 39 -3.10 -2.35 11.00
N ALA A 40 -1.80 -2.12 11.16
CA ALA A 40 -1.25 -0.81 10.86
C ALA A 40 -1.81 -0.48 9.48
N ALA A 41 -2.57 0.62 9.38
CA ALA A 41 -2.88 1.17 8.08
C ALA A 41 -1.50 1.47 7.48
N GLN A 42 -1.04 0.60 6.58
CA GLN A 42 0.18 0.85 5.83
C GLN A 42 -0.18 2.06 4.99
N GLY A 43 0.40 3.22 5.34
CA GLY A 43 0.21 4.43 4.57
C GLY A 43 0.64 4.20 3.13
N VAL A 44 0.12 5.02 2.21
CA VAL A 44 0.58 4.96 0.82
C VAL A 44 2.05 5.36 0.79
N GLU A 45 2.87 4.55 0.14
CA GLU A 45 4.27 4.85 -0.12
C GLU A 45 4.48 4.90 -1.62
N VAL A 46 5.25 5.88 -2.09
CA VAL A 46 5.72 6.01 -3.46
C VAL A 46 7.23 6.03 -3.47
N ARG A 47 7.87 5.27 -4.36
CA ARG A 47 9.33 5.08 -4.38
C ARG A 47 9.84 5.17 -5.81
N VAL A 48 10.95 5.86 -6.00
CA VAL A 48 11.78 5.60 -7.19
C VAL A 48 12.42 4.22 -7.01
N ASN A 49 12.41 3.42 -8.07
CA ASN A 49 13.05 2.12 -8.11
C ASN A 49 13.91 2.06 -9.37
N ALA A 50 15.18 2.38 -9.21
CA ALA A 50 16.20 2.33 -10.25
C ALA A 50 17.17 1.16 -9.98
N PRO A 51 17.87 0.67 -11.01
CA PRO A 51 18.99 -0.23 -10.77
C PRO A 51 20.11 0.52 -10.01
N GLU A 52 20.74 -0.15 -9.05
CA GLU A 52 21.89 0.39 -8.31
C GLU A 52 23.04 0.78 -9.26
N TYR A 53 23.20 0.02 -10.35
CA TYR A 53 24.23 0.18 -11.37
C TYR A 53 23.64 0.13 -12.77
N ALA A 54 24.03 1.07 -13.64
CA ALA A 54 23.52 1.15 -15.02
C ALA A 54 24.62 1.41 -16.07
N ALA A 55 24.43 0.84 -17.26
CA ALA A 55 25.23 1.09 -18.45
C ALA A 55 24.32 1.28 -19.68
N GLY A 56 24.67 2.21 -20.57
CA GLY A 56 23.90 2.46 -21.79
C GLY A 56 22.52 3.05 -21.49
N THR A 57 21.48 2.21 -21.45
CA THR A 57 20.11 2.63 -21.12
C THR A 57 19.57 1.81 -19.96
N PHE A 58 18.70 2.40 -19.15
CA PHE A 58 18.03 1.72 -18.06
C PHE A 58 16.66 2.32 -17.80
N ASN A 59 15.80 1.55 -17.12
CA ASN A 59 14.49 2.01 -16.71
C ASN A 59 14.45 2.16 -15.19
N ALA A 60 13.78 3.20 -14.71
CA ALA A 60 13.36 3.33 -13.32
C ALA A 60 11.83 3.36 -13.26
N THR A 61 11.25 2.70 -12.26
CA THR A 61 9.80 2.76 -12.02
C THR A 61 9.50 3.68 -10.86
N ILE A 62 8.32 4.30 -10.88
CA ILE A 62 7.77 5.07 -9.76
C ILE A 62 6.73 4.20 -9.09
N ASP A 63 7.19 3.38 -8.14
CA ASP A 63 6.37 2.34 -7.50
C ASP A 63 5.44 2.96 -6.46
N VAL A 64 4.20 2.50 -6.38
CA VAL A 64 3.21 2.89 -5.37
C VAL A 64 2.66 1.67 -4.65
N GLY A 65 2.51 1.78 -3.32
CA GLY A 65 1.96 0.74 -2.47
C GLY A 65 0.59 1.07 -1.89
N ASN A 66 -0.32 0.10 -1.92
CA ASN A 66 -1.62 0.09 -1.21
C ASN A 66 -2.49 1.34 -1.46
N VAL A 67 -2.50 1.87 -2.68
CA VAL A 67 -3.31 3.04 -3.02
C VAL A 67 -4.80 2.66 -3.07
N THR A 68 -5.66 3.61 -2.71
CA THR A 68 -7.12 3.44 -2.80
C THR A 68 -7.73 4.54 -3.65
N SER A 69 -8.47 4.13 -4.68
CA SER A 69 -9.25 5.00 -5.57
C SER A 69 -8.42 6.08 -6.26
N LEU A 70 -7.14 5.79 -6.59
CA LEU A 70 -6.27 6.70 -7.31
C LEU A 70 -6.88 7.05 -8.67
N ASN A 71 -7.01 8.34 -8.95
CA ASN A 71 -7.52 8.83 -10.23
C ASN A 71 -6.47 9.67 -10.97
N SER A 72 -5.74 10.53 -10.29
CA SER A 72 -4.73 11.38 -10.93
C SER A 72 -3.57 11.67 -9.99
N GLY A 73 -2.48 12.16 -10.57
CA GLY A 73 -1.28 12.48 -9.81
C GLY A 73 -0.28 13.30 -10.60
N GLN A 74 0.66 13.88 -9.87
CA GLN A 74 1.77 14.63 -10.41
C GLN A 74 3.00 14.39 -9.55
N PHE A 75 4.16 14.37 -10.18
CA PHE A 75 5.46 14.52 -9.52
C PHE A 75 6.47 15.12 -10.48
N ASP A 76 7.49 15.75 -9.91
CA ASP A 76 8.71 16.10 -10.61
C ASP A 76 9.79 15.09 -10.23
N LEU A 77 10.58 14.66 -11.21
CA LEU A 77 11.76 13.84 -11.00
C LEU A 77 13.00 14.61 -11.43
N SER A 78 13.84 14.96 -10.48
CA SER A 78 15.13 15.61 -10.71
C SER A 78 16.26 14.59 -10.73
N PHE A 79 17.24 14.82 -11.59
CA PHE A 79 18.42 13.98 -11.83
C PHE A 79 19.61 14.85 -12.24
N ASN A 80 20.81 14.29 -12.27
CA ASN A 80 21.98 14.98 -12.81
C ASN A 80 22.06 14.75 -14.32
N SER A 81 21.69 15.74 -15.13
CA SER A 81 21.67 15.63 -16.61
C SER A 81 23.04 15.39 -17.25
N SER A 82 24.13 15.65 -16.51
CA SER A 82 25.49 15.29 -16.96
C SER A 82 25.80 13.80 -16.79
N VAL A 83 25.04 13.08 -15.96
CA VAL A 83 25.25 11.66 -15.65
C VAL A 83 24.21 10.78 -16.32
N VAL A 84 22.94 11.14 -16.28
CA VAL A 84 21.82 10.43 -16.95
C VAL A 84 20.85 11.42 -17.56
N ASN A 85 20.12 11.01 -18.59
CA ASN A 85 19.11 11.85 -19.22
C ASN A 85 17.84 11.05 -19.51
N VAL A 86 16.67 11.62 -19.20
CA VAL A 86 15.39 11.00 -19.54
C VAL A 86 15.19 11.00 -21.06
N THR A 87 14.72 9.89 -21.59
CA THR A 87 14.45 9.73 -23.03
C THR A 87 12.98 9.45 -23.30
N GLU A 88 12.29 8.78 -22.37
CA GLU A 88 10.86 8.48 -22.49
C GLU A 88 10.22 8.33 -21.10
N VAL A 89 8.92 8.62 -21.00
CA VAL A 89 8.09 8.29 -19.84
C VAL A 89 6.87 7.51 -20.31
N LYS A 90 6.78 6.25 -19.88
CA LYS A 90 5.74 5.29 -20.27
C LYS A 90 4.72 5.11 -19.15
N ALA A 91 3.54 4.64 -19.53
CA ALA A 91 2.46 4.32 -18.60
C ALA A 91 2.89 3.27 -17.57
N GLY A 92 2.45 3.44 -16.33
CA GLY A 92 2.61 2.44 -15.29
C GLY A 92 1.48 1.40 -15.31
N GLU A 93 1.48 0.53 -14.31
CA GLU A 93 0.43 -0.47 -14.10
C GLU A 93 0.25 -0.71 -12.59
N ILE A 94 -0.99 -0.71 -12.12
CA ILE A 94 -1.35 -1.06 -10.73
C ILE A 94 -2.34 -2.22 -10.76
N ASP A 95 -1.97 -3.35 -10.17
CA ASP A 95 -2.78 -4.58 -10.12
C ASP A 95 -3.42 -4.97 -11.49
N GLY A 96 -2.66 -4.89 -12.58
CA GLY A 96 -3.14 -5.21 -13.94
C GLY A 96 -3.94 -4.11 -14.63
N VAL A 97 -4.09 -2.94 -13.99
CA VAL A 97 -4.74 -1.76 -14.58
C VAL A 97 -3.70 -0.75 -15.00
N ALA A 98 -3.66 -0.43 -16.30
CA ALA A 98 -2.76 0.58 -16.83
C ALA A 98 -3.00 1.96 -16.20
N VAL A 99 -1.92 2.64 -15.82
CA VAL A 99 -1.91 4.00 -15.30
C VAL A 99 -1.36 4.92 -16.41
N PRO A 100 -2.24 5.60 -17.16
CA PRO A 100 -1.82 6.37 -18.32
C PRO A 100 -1.10 7.67 -17.92
N ILE A 101 -0.04 7.98 -18.67
CA ILE A 101 0.59 9.30 -18.64
C ILE A 101 -0.31 10.28 -19.40
N PHE A 102 -0.80 11.31 -18.70
CA PHE A 102 -1.57 12.38 -19.34
C PHE A 102 -0.63 13.29 -20.14
N MET A 103 0.48 13.68 -19.53
CA MET A 103 1.57 14.39 -20.19
C MET A 103 2.84 14.28 -19.36
N TRP A 104 3.98 14.44 -20.01
CA TRP A 104 5.24 14.72 -19.35
C TRP A 104 6.05 15.70 -20.19
N HIS A 105 6.95 16.43 -19.55
CA HIS A 105 7.90 17.31 -20.22
C HIS A 105 9.10 17.59 -19.32
N PHE A 106 10.20 18.01 -19.92
CA PHE A 106 11.29 18.64 -19.19
C PHE A 106 10.81 19.99 -18.65
N PHE A 107 10.80 20.13 -17.32
CA PHE A 107 10.58 21.42 -16.66
C PHE A 107 11.83 22.30 -16.78
N ASP A 108 13.00 21.66 -16.67
CA ASP A 108 14.32 22.21 -16.97
C ASP A 108 15.25 21.07 -17.43
N ALA A 109 16.56 21.33 -17.55
CA ALA A 109 17.52 20.34 -18.05
C ALA A 109 17.68 19.12 -17.13
N ASP A 110 17.46 19.30 -15.83
CA ASP A 110 17.72 18.31 -14.79
C ASP A 110 16.42 17.73 -14.21
N THR A 111 15.25 18.18 -14.69
CA THR A 111 13.96 17.83 -14.09
C THR A 111 12.90 17.56 -15.13
N VAL A 112 12.23 16.40 -15.03
CA VAL A 112 11.00 16.11 -15.76
C VAL A 112 9.79 16.23 -14.85
N ARG A 113 8.70 16.80 -15.36
CA ARG A 113 7.39 16.81 -14.71
C ARG A 113 6.49 15.77 -15.37
N VAL A 114 5.90 14.90 -14.57
CA VAL A 114 5.01 13.82 -15.02
C VAL A 114 3.62 14.02 -14.42
N LEU A 115 2.60 13.98 -15.26
CA LEU A 115 1.20 14.01 -14.87
C LEU A 115 0.54 12.70 -15.31
N ILE A 116 -0.12 12.02 -14.37
CA ILE A 116 -0.94 10.84 -14.63
C ILE A 116 -2.42 11.19 -14.47
N SER A 117 -3.27 10.63 -15.31
CA SER A 117 -4.72 10.86 -15.20
C SER A 117 -5.50 9.69 -15.78
N MET A 118 -6.16 8.95 -14.89
CA MET A 118 -7.13 7.93 -15.25
C MET A 118 -8.34 8.59 -15.96
N PRO A 119 -9.10 7.82 -16.77
CA PRO A 119 -10.39 8.31 -17.29
C PRO A 119 -11.30 8.83 -16.17
N MET A 120 -12.23 9.73 -16.52
CA MET A 120 -13.19 10.28 -15.55
C MET A 120 -13.92 9.16 -14.82
N ASP A 121 -14.09 9.33 -13.51
CA ASP A 121 -14.74 8.38 -12.58
C ASP A 121 -14.06 7.00 -12.46
N VAL A 122 -12.89 6.80 -13.06
CA VAL A 122 -12.09 5.57 -12.89
C VAL A 122 -11.08 5.77 -11.76
N GLY A 123 -11.15 4.90 -10.76
CA GLY A 123 -10.18 4.82 -9.68
C GLY A 123 -9.50 3.46 -9.66
N VAL A 124 -8.19 3.43 -9.44
CA VAL A 124 -7.42 2.19 -9.27
C VAL A 124 -7.04 1.97 -7.81
N ASN A 125 -6.99 0.71 -7.40
CA ASN A 125 -6.59 0.29 -6.05
C ASN A 125 -5.46 -0.72 -6.19
N GLY A 126 -4.60 -0.79 -5.17
CA GLY A 126 -3.56 -1.82 -5.10
C GLY A 126 -2.15 -1.26 -5.12
N SER A 127 -1.22 -2.05 -5.65
CA SER A 127 0.19 -1.70 -5.76
C SER A 127 0.72 -1.90 -7.18
N GLY A 128 1.80 -1.23 -7.53
CA GLY A 128 2.39 -1.31 -8.87
C GLY A 128 3.22 -0.07 -9.15
N SER A 129 3.19 0.43 -10.38
CA SER A 129 3.90 1.64 -10.79
C SER A 129 2.97 2.73 -11.33
N LEU A 130 3.30 3.98 -11.03
CA LEU A 130 2.66 5.17 -11.60
C LEU A 130 3.18 5.48 -13.00
N ALA A 131 4.47 5.21 -13.23
CA ALA A 131 5.17 5.45 -14.48
C ALA A 131 6.42 4.57 -14.57
N GLU A 132 6.87 4.34 -15.80
CA GLU A 132 8.19 3.78 -16.12
C GLU A 132 8.98 4.83 -16.90
N ILE A 133 10.19 5.16 -16.45
CA ILE A 133 11.01 6.24 -16.99
C ILE A 133 12.28 5.65 -17.59
N GLU A 134 12.50 5.89 -18.88
CA GLU A 134 13.66 5.42 -19.62
C GLU A 134 14.77 6.46 -19.60
N PHE A 135 15.96 6.06 -19.19
CA PHE A 135 17.14 6.89 -19.10
C PHE A 135 18.24 6.41 -20.05
N GLU A 136 18.97 7.37 -20.61
CA GLU A 136 20.27 7.18 -21.25
C GLU A 136 21.38 7.63 -20.29
N VAL A 137 22.42 6.81 -20.15
CA VAL A 137 23.64 7.14 -19.39
C VAL A 137 24.55 8.05 -20.23
N LYS A 138 24.99 9.16 -19.64
CA LYS A 138 25.95 10.12 -20.22
C LYS A 138 27.24 10.25 -19.45
N GLY A 139 27.21 9.92 -18.15
CA GLY A 139 28.33 10.03 -17.25
C GLY A 139 29.39 8.96 -17.46
N ASN A 140 30.50 9.12 -16.75
CA ASN A 140 31.58 8.14 -16.71
C ASN A 140 31.36 7.10 -15.60
N SER A 141 31.97 5.92 -15.73
CA SER A 141 32.00 4.89 -14.69
C SER A 141 32.29 5.48 -13.30
N GLY A 142 31.43 5.14 -12.33
CA GLY A 142 31.51 5.59 -10.95
C GLY A 142 30.84 6.94 -10.65
N GLU A 143 30.42 7.70 -11.68
CA GLU A 143 29.57 8.87 -11.47
C GLU A 143 28.16 8.44 -11.02
N LYS A 144 27.49 9.33 -10.28
CA LYS A 144 26.22 9.04 -9.62
C LYS A 144 25.19 10.10 -9.95
N SER A 145 23.94 9.67 -10.06
CA SER A 145 22.78 10.56 -10.11
C SER A 145 21.77 10.16 -9.06
N THR A 146 21.51 11.05 -8.10
CA THR A 146 20.32 10.95 -7.26
C THR A 146 19.10 11.21 -8.13
N LEU A 147 18.07 10.38 -7.98
CA LEU A 147 16.78 10.50 -8.63
C LEU A 147 15.78 10.97 -7.56
N ASN A 148 15.57 12.28 -7.48
CA ASN A 148 14.82 12.92 -6.40
C ASN A 148 13.40 13.27 -6.84
N ILE A 149 12.40 12.86 -6.06
CA ILE A 149 11.00 13.22 -6.28
C ILE A 149 10.65 14.50 -5.50
N SER A 150 9.93 15.40 -6.16
CA SER A 150 9.33 16.58 -5.54
C SER A 150 8.01 16.99 -6.21
N ASN A 151 7.38 18.06 -5.70
CA ASN A 151 6.13 18.63 -6.21
C ASN A 151 5.02 17.59 -6.38
N GLU A 152 4.91 16.75 -5.36
CA GLU A 152 4.20 15.49 -5.39
C GLU A 152 2.73 15.60 -4.97
N MET A 153 1.86 14.93 -5.74
CA MET A 153 0.43 14.89 -5.47
C MET A 153 -0.19 13.62 -6.02
N LEU A 154 -1.01 12.95 -5.21
CA LEU A 154 -1.94 11.91 -5.64
C LEU A 154 -3.35 12.34 -5.28
N VAL A 155 -4.32 12.06 -6.15
CA VAL A 155 -5.71 12.49 -6.01
C VAL A 155 -6.65 11.32 -6.28
N ASP A 156 -7.64 11.15 -5.40
CA ASP A 156 -8.66 10.12 -5.53
C ASP A 156 -9.78 10.52 -6.51
N THR A 157 -10.69 9.59 -6.80
CA THR A 157 -11.87 9.82 -7.64
C THR A 157 -12.84 10.89 -7.11
N LYS A 158 -12.69 11.35 -5.87
CA LYS A 158 -13.49 12.41 -5.24
C LYS A 158 -12.75 13.74 -5.18
N ALA A 159 -11.68 13.88 -5.97
CA ALA A 159 -10.80 15.04 -5.99
C ALA A 159 -10.16 15.35 -4.62
N LYS A 160 -9.94 14.33 -3.77
CA LYS A 160 -9.26 14.47 -2.49
C LYS A 160 -7.82 14.01 -2.62
N LYS A 161 -6.91 14.75 -1.98
CA LYS A 161 -5.52 14.34 -1.85
C LYS A 161 -5.42 12.98 -1.15
N ILE A 162 -4.58 12.11 -1.71
CA ILE A 162 -4.11 10.89 -1.06
C ILE A 162 -2.76 11.23 -0.43
N ASP A 163 -2.68 11.12 0.89
CA ASP A 163 -1.41 11.31 1.61
C ASP A 163 -0.50 10.10 1.38
N ALA A 164 0.72 10.39 0.90
CA ALA A 164 1.73 9.39 0.63
C ALA A 164 3.10 9.85 1.14
N LYS A 165 3.94 8.89 1.49
CA LYS A 165 5.38 9.12 1.71
C LYS A 165 6.14 8.84 0.42
N TRP A 166 7.12 9.68 0.13
CA TRP A 166 7.87 9.61 -1.12
C TRP A 166 9.34 9.33 -0.81
N TYR A 167 9.94 8.46 -1.59
CA TYR A 167 11.31 8.02 -1.40
C TYR A 167 12.08 8.10 -2.71
N ASP A 168 13.22 8.77 -2.63
CA ASP A 168 14.19 8.92 -3.72
C ASP A 168 15.02 7.64 -3.90
N ASP A 169 15.81 7.62 -4.97
CA ASP A 169 16.80 6.58 -5.23
C ASP A 169 18.10 7.16 -5.83
N GLU A 170 19.11 6.33 -6.06
CA GLU A 170 20.37 6.72 -6.70
C GLU A 170 20.82 5.63 -7.69
N VAL A 171 21.34 6.08 -8.84
CA VAL A 171 22.00 5.19 -9.82
C VAL A 171 23.48 5.52 -9.93
N THR A 172 24.32 4.49 -10.01
CA THR A 172 25.76 4.60 -10.29
C THR A 172 26.06 4.10 -11.70
N VAL A 173 26.87 4.83 -12.46
CA VAL A 173 27.29 4.44 -13.82
C VAL A 173 28.36 3.35 -13.77
N LEU A 174 28.27 2.36 -14.67
CA LEU A 174 29.26 1.30 -14.91
C LEU A 174 30.27 1.63 -16.01
#